data_AF-A0A350NZC0-F1
#
_entry.id   AF-A0A350NZC0-F1
#
_cell.length_a   1.000
_cell.length_b   1.000
_cell.length_c   1.000
_cell.angle_alpha   90.00
_cell.angle_beta   90.00
_cell.angle_gamma   90.00
#
_symmetry.space_group_name_H-M   'P 1'
#
loop_
_entity.id
_entity.type
_entity.pdbx_description
1 polymer ?
#
loop_
_entity_poly.entity_id
_entity_poly.type
_entity_poly.pdbx_seq_one_letter_code
_entity_poly.pdbx_strand_id
1 'polypeptide(L)'
;MGGAGLIAFTFHEDDAHGWLEVPLFALVNMGMRMNSITPFSYIDRNKDYMPIYLEEDVDMQRFVKHYEEYHGKRLEIGNTVTYAGSAPIRELPSVNEED
;
A
#
# COMPACT_ATOMS: atom_id res chain seq x y z
N MET A 1 25.04 12.35 4.14
CA MET A 1 23.62 12.43 3.78
C MET A 1 23.40 11.50 2.61
N GLY A 2 22.84 10.32 2.84
CA GLY A 2 22.57 9.36 1.76
C GLY A 2 21.43 9.88 0.91
N GLY A 3 21.64 9.99 -0.40
CA GLY A 3 20.60 10.40 -1.34
C GLY A 3 19.42 9.47 -1.21
N ALA A 4 18.27 10.01 -0.81
CA ALA A 4 17.00 9.31 -0.88
C ALA A 4 16.68 9.13 -2.36
N GLY A 5 17.06 7.98 -2.92
CA GLY A 5 16.48 7.52 -4.19
C GLY A 5 14.96 7.64 -4.09
N LEU A 6 14.33 8.11 -5.15
CA LEU A 6 12.88 8.19 -5.25
C LEU A 6 12.33 6.80 -4.89
N ILE A 7 11.57 6.70 -3.80
CA ILE A 7 10.83 5.47 -3.49
C ILE A 7 9.68 5.45 -4.48
N ALA A 8 9.88 4.73 -5.58
CA ALA A 8 8.83 4.41 -6.52
C ALA A 8 7.97 3.30 -5.91
N PHE A 9 6.67 3.55 -5.77
CA PHE A 9 5.70 2.55 -5.32
C PHE A 9 5.14 1.78 -6.52
N THR A 10 4.64 0.57 -6.26
CA THR A 10 3.89 -0.22 -7.24
C THR A 10 2.40 -0.03 -6.99
N PHE A 11 1.66 0.29 -8.04
CA PHE A 11 0.20 0.25 -8.02
C PHE A 11 -0.28 -1.04 -8.67
N HIS A 12 -1.24 -1.70 -8.05
CA HIS A 12 -1.87 -2.92 -8.52
C HIS A 12 -3.32 -2.60 -8.82
N GLU A 13 -3.85 -3.12 -9.92
CA GLU A 13 -5.25 -2.90 -10.26
C GLU A 13 -5.84 -4.12 -10.95
N ASP A 14 -7.11 -4.33 -10.69
CA ASP A 14 -7.93 -5.28 -11.43
C ASP A 14 -9.14 -4.58 -12.04
N ASP A 15 -10.05 -5.33 -12.66
CA ASP A 15 -11.20 -4.75 -13.35
C ASP A 15 -12.17 -4.00 -12.40
N ALA A 16 -11.98 -4.08 -11.09
CA ALA A 16 -12.88 -3.51 -10.09
C ALA A 16 -12.21 -2.57 -9.07
N HIS A 17 -10.98 -2.81 -8.61
CA HIS A 17 -10.32 -1.99 -7.57
C HIS A 17 -8.81 -1.87 -7.82
N GLY A 18 -8.21 -0.87 -7.18
CA GLY A 18 -6.77 -0.65 -7.10
C GLY A 18 -6.18 -0.74 -5.69
N TRP A 19 -4.88 -1.02 -5.62
CA TRP A 19 -4.10 -1.05 -4.39
C TRP A 19 -2.69 -0.50 -4.55
N LEU A 20 -2.23 0.29 -3.58
CA LEU A 20 -0.84 0.71 -3.49
C LEU A 20 -0.04 -0.30 -2.65
N GLU A 21 1.00 -0.90 -3.25
CA GLU A 21 1.95 -1.73 -2.52
C GLU A 21 2.89 -0.85 -1.69
N VAL A 22 2.79 -0.95 -0.37
CA VAL A 22 3.65 -0.25 0.58
C VAL A 22 4.33 -1.24 1.53
N PRO A 23 5.62 -1.08 1.85
CA PRO A 23 6.24 -1.92 2.86
C PRO A 23 5.72 -1.55 4.25
N LEU A 24 5.53 -2.55 5.12
CA LEU A 24 5.01 -2.39 6.49
C LEU A 24 5.68 -1.25 7.27
N PHE A 25 7.01 -1.16 7.20
CA PHE A 25 7.76 -0.12 7.92
C PHE A 25 7.41 1.31 7.47
N ALA A 26 7.10 1.52 6.19
CA ALA A 26 6.73 2.83 5.68
C ALA A 26 5.36 3.25 6.22
N LEU A 27 4.42 2.29 6.28
CA LEU A 27 3.10 2.51 6.84
C LEU A 27 3.16 2.93 8.33
N VAL A 28 3.99 2.24 9.11
CA VAL A 28 4.25 2.58 10.53
C VAL A 28 4.88 3.96 10.66
N ASN A 29 5.86 4.29 9.82
CA ASN A 29 6.51 5.61 9.83
C ASN A 29 5.54 6.75 9.49
N MET A 30 4.54 6.49 8.66
CA MET A 30 3.47 7.45 8.34
C MET A 30 2.39 7.55 9.43
N GLY A 31 2.55 6.83 10.55
CA GLY A 31 1.63 6.89 11.69
C GLY A 31 0.27 6.22 11.45
N MET A 32 0.14 5.44 10.37
CA MET A 32 -1.08 4.66 10.11
C MET A 32 -1.06 3.40 10.98
N ARG A 33 -2.13 3.20 11.76
CA ARG A 33 -2.29 2.01 12.62
C ARG A 33 -3.06 0.94 11.88
N MET A 34 -2.68 -0.33 12.06
CA MET A 34 -3.33 -1.47 11.40
C MET A 34 -4.84 -1.55 11.66
N ASN A 35 -5.26 -1.26 12.89
CA ASN A 35 -6.67 -1.24 13.26
C ASN A 35 -7.49 -0.08 12.65
N SER A 36 -6.83 0.86 11.97
CA SER A 36 -7.48 1.97 11.27
C SER A 36 -7.55 1.75 9.75
N ILE A 37 -7.01 0.62 9.27
CA ILE A 37 -7.02 0.22 7.87
C ILE A 37 -8.33 -0.52 7.58
N THR A 38 -8.92 -0.21 6.43
CA THR A 38 -10.19 -0.81 6.01
C THR A 38 -10.01 -2.29 5.64
N PRO A 39 -11.09 -3.10 5.68
CA PRO A 39 -11.02 -4.52 5.33
C PRO A 39 -10.68 -4.83 3.86
N PHE A 40 -10.59 -3.82 3.01
CA PHE A 40 -10.27 -3.96 1.58
C PHE A 40 -8.78 -3.76 1.28
N SER A 41 -8.00 -3.48 2.31
CA SER A 41 -6.54 -3.49 2.25
C SER A 41 -6.02 -4.83 2.77
N TYR A 42 -4.95 -5.31 2.17
CA TYR A 42 -4.47 -6.68 2.38
C TYR A 42 -2.99 -6.74 2.80
N ILE A 43 -2.59 -7.82 3.47
CA ILE A 43 -1.20 -8.06 3.87
C ILE A 43 -0.68 -9.39 3.33
N ASP A 44 0.49 -9.36 2.69
CA ASP A 44 1.20 -10.59 2.31
C ASP A 44 2.30 -10.90 3.33
N ARG A 45 1.96 -11.73 4.30
CA ARG A 45 2.86 -12.16 5.38
C ARG A 45 3.92 -13.18 4.91
N ASN A 46 3.82 -13.68 3.67
CA ASN A 46 4.75 -14.68 3.14
C ASN A 46 6.00 -14.06 2.50
N LYS A 47 6.03 -12.74 2.30
CA LYS A 47 7.18 -12.02 1.75
C LYS A 47 8.01 -11.37 2.86
N ASP A 48 9.33 -11.37 2.70
CA ASP A 48 10.28 -10.87 3.72
C ASP A 48 10.04 -9.41 4.16
N TYR A 49 9.59 -8.56 3.24
CA TYR A 49 9.32 -7.15 3.51
C TYR A 49 7.86 -6.87 3.90
N MET A 50 7.03 -7.91 3.98
CA MET A 50 5.62 -7.90 4.38
C MET A 50 4.84 -6.74 3.76
N PRO A 51 4.61 -6.75 2.43
CA PRO A 51 3.87 -5.66 1.80
C PRO A 51 2.43 -5.59 2.31
N ILE A 52 1.98 -4.36 2.43
CA ILE A 52 0.60 -3.98 2.64
C ILE A 52 0.08 -3.41 1.31
N TYR A 53 -1.04 -3.92 0.84
CA TYR A 53 -1.73 -3.44 -0.35
C TYR A 53 -2.88 -2.56 0.11
N LEU A 54 -2.70 -1.24 0.03
CA LEU A 54 -3.68 -0.26 0.51
C LEU A 54 -4.71 0.03 -0.57
N GLU A 55 -5.98 -0.20 -0.26
CA GLU A 55 -7.10 0.06 -1.15
C GLU A 55 -7.15 1.54 -1.61
N GLU A 56 -7.47 1.75 -2.88
CA GLU A 56 -7.32 3.03 -3.58
C GLU A 56 -8.25 4.17 -3.12
N ASP A 57 -9.48 3.86 -2.71
CA ASP A 57 -10.51 4.85 -2.38
C ASP A 57 -10.24 5.52 -1.02
N VAL A 58 -9.74 4.75 -0.05
CA VAL A 58 -9.61 5.24 1.34
C VAL A 58 -8.17 5.19 1.83
N ASP A 59 -7.59 4.00 1.94
CA ASP A 59 -6.35 3.81 2.69
C ASP A 59 -5.13 4.33 1.92
N MET A 60 -5.11 4.14 0.60
CA MET A 60 -4.10 4.73 -0.28
C MET A 60 -4.12 6.25 -0.18
N GLN A 61 -5.28 6.90 -0.26
CA GLN A 61 -5.38 8.37 -0.21
C GLN A 61 -4.83 8.91 1.11
N ARG A 62 -5.13 8.24 2.22
CA ARG A 62 -4.61 8.60 3.54
C ARG A 62 -3.09 8.45 3.60
N PHE A 63 -2.56 7.35 3.07
CA PHE A 63 -1.11 7.14 3.01
C PHE A 63 -0.42 8.17 2.13
N VAL A 64 -0.91 8.41 0.91
CA VAL A 64 -0.37 9.41 -0.03
C VAL A 64 -0.33 10.77 0.64
N LYS A 65 -1.44 11.20 1.26
CA LYS A 65 -1.48 12.48 1.99
C LYS A 65 -0.37 12.57 3.05
N HIS A 66 -0.25 11.56 3.91
CA HIS A 66 0.78 11.58 4.96
C HIS A 66 2.20 11.51 4.41
N TYR A 67 2.42 10.75 3.33
CA TYR A 67 3.70 10.68 2.64
C TYR A 67 4.10 12.05 2.08
N GLU A 68 3.18 12.73 1.42
CA GLU A 68 3.42 14.06 0.83
C GLU A 68 3.67 15.12 1.90
N GLU A 69 2.90 15.10 3.00
CA GLU A 69 3.11 15.97 4.16
C GLU A 69 4.47 15.74 4.82
N TYR A 70 4.89 14.48 4.98
CA TYR A 70 6.15 14.11 5.63
C TYR A 70 7.37 14.42 4.78
N HIS A 71 7.33 14.13 3.48
CA HIS A 71 8.47 14.28 2.58
C HIS A 71 8.51 15.62 1.83
N GLY A 72 7.43 16.39 1.84
CA GLY A 72 7.32 17.65 1.09
C GLY A 72 7.36 17.48 -0.43
N LYS A 73 7.04 16.28 -0.92
CA LYS A 73 7.03 15.93 -2.36
C LYS A 73 5.91 14.95 -2.66
N ARG A 74 5.43 14.95 -3.91
CA ARG A 74 4.43 13.99 -4.37
C ARG A 74 4.95 12.56 -4.30
N LEU A 75 4.04 11.63 -4.00
CA LEU A 75 4.32 10.21 -4.14
C LEU A 75 4.44 9.85 -5.62
N GLU A 76 5.42 9.01 -5.96
CA GLU A 76 5.63 8.53 -7.33
C GLU A 76 5.27 7.05 -7.43
N ILE A 77 4.41 6.72 -8.39
CA ILE A 77 4.14 5.34 -8.81
C ILE A 77 5.12 5.03 -9.94
N GLY A 78 6.05 4.10 -9.71
CA GLY A 78 7.04 3.72 -10.73
C GLY A 78 6.65 2.48 -11.52
N ASN A 79 5.68 1.71 -11.04
CA ASN A 79 5.18 0.53 -11.74
C ASN A 79 3.67 0.38 -11.53
N THR A 80 2.98 -0.11 -12.56
CA THR A 80 1.57 -0.49 -12.48
C THR A 80 1.43 -1.93 -12.95
N VAL A 81 0.78 -2.76 -12.13
CA VAL A 81 0.49 -4.16 -12.43
C VAL A 81 -1.02 -4.32 -12.60
N THR A 82 -1.46 -4.54 -13.84
CA THR A 82 -2.86 -4.76 -14.19
C THR A 82 -3.14 -6.26 -14.30
N TYR A 83 -4.16 -6.74 -13.59
CA TYR A 83 -4.63 -8.13 -13.66
C TYR A 83 -5.87 -8.22 -14.54
N ALA A 84 -5.94 -9.26 -15.38
CA ALA A 84 -7.18 -9.59 -16.08
C ALA A 84 -8.13 -10.35 -15.12
N GLY A 85 -9.32 -9.81 -14.85
CA GLY A 85 -10.25 -10.42 -13.90
C GLY A 85 -9.98 -10.02 -12.45
N SER A 86 -9.91 -10.99 -11.54
CA SER A 86 -9.72 -10.75 -10.09
C SER A 86 -8.24 -10.75 -9.73
N ALA A 87 -7.75 -9.70 -9.07
CA ALA A 87 -6.37 -9.67 -8.56
C ALA A 87 -6.14 -10.76 -7.49
N PRO A 88 -4.97 -11.42 -7.49
CA PRO A 88 -4.60 -12.37 -6.43
C PRO A 88 -4.46 -11.70 -5.05
N ILE A 89 -4.34 -10.37 -5.01
CA ILE A 89 -4.31 -9.56 -3.77
C ILE A 89 -5.58 -9.76 -2.95
N ARG A 90 -6.73 -10.02 -3.59
CA ARG A 90 -8.01 -10.22 -2.90
C ARG A 90 -8.07 -11.51 -2.07
N GLU A 91 -7.19 -12.47 -2.34
CA GLU A 91 -7.10 -13.75 -1.63
C GLU A 91 -6.16 -13.69 -0.42
N LEU A 92 -5.51 -12.55 -0.20
CA LEU A 92 -4.66 -12.33 0.96
C LEU A 92 -5.52 -12.01 2.20
N PRO A 93 -4.99 -12.24 3.42
CA PRO A 93 -5.64 -11.79 4.64
C PRO A 93 -5.85 -10.28 4.64
N SER A 94 -7.01 -9.84 5.13
CA SER A 94 -7.23 -8.42 5.40
C SER A 94 -6.24 -7.94 6.47
N VAL A 95 -5.78 -6.69 6.36
CA VAL A 95 -4.85 -6.11 7.33
C VAL A 95 -5.42 -6.07 8.75
N ASN A 96 -6.74 -5.95 8.87
CA ASN A 96 -7.44 -5.86 10.15
C ASN A 96 -8.01 -7.20 10.64
N GLU A 97 -7.72 -8.31 9.96
CA GLU A 97 -8.09 -9.63 10.41
C GLU A 97 -7.17 -10.02 11.58
N GLU A 98 -7.76 -10.22 12.76
CA GLU A 98 -7.05 -10.78 13.92
C GLU A 98 -6.83 -12.28 13.69
N ASP A 99 -5.61 -12.78 13.92
CA ASP A 99 -5.30 -14.22 13.88
C ASP A 99 -6.03 -15.00 14.98
#